data_AF-A0A7M7MK92-F1
#
_entry.id   AF-A0A7M7MK92-F1
#
_cell.length_a   1.000
_cell.length_b   1.000
_cell.length_c   1.000
_cell.angle_alpha   90.00
_cell.angle_beta   90.00
_cell.angle_gamma   90.00
#
_symmetry.space_group_name_H-M   'P 1'
#
loop_
_entity.id
_entity.type
_entity.pdbx_description
1 polymer ?
#
loop_
_entity_poly.entity_id
_entity_poly.type
_entity_poly.pdbx_seq_one_letter_code
_entity_poly.pdbx_strand_id
1 'polypeptide(L)'
;MVNLDLPEIPLSLKSLQHYLKIASTHDQRDPVISYWCRLYALQTGLKLSTKSPKETNFLMKLMDWLETTKKELYDNEAITNDIAAQAHLENWALKLFLYADKNDRAANFGKNIVHSFFTAGLLYDVLTVFGELSEEAVQNRKYAKWKAAYIHNCLKNNETPLPGPIQENNEKTNFNKNIEEDSAIEAKEEDTLNTEDLVVISNTNPSDTIYSKTSEENVEEWSSENKDCNVVTKIEGGIELSVEQINKAQKFIKWSGSALNYDDVPTAVLNLRKALHLLTTGQELT
;
A
#
# COMPACT_ATOMS: atom_id res chain seq x y z
N MET A 1 13.03 -14.83 13.84
CA MET A 1 11.56 -14.90 13.70
C MET A 1 11.10 -16.32 13.95
N VAL A 2 10.18 -16.48 14.89
CA VAL A 2 9.58 -17.77 15.24
C VAL A 2 8.77 -18.27 14.04
N ASN A 3 9.13 -19.45 13.50
CA ASN A 3 8.29 -20.14 12.53
C ASN A 3 6.97 -20.49 13.20
N LEU A 4 5.87 -19.98 12.64
CA LEU A 4 4.56 -20.11 13.25
C LEU A 4 3.98 -21.49 12.96
N ASP A 5 4.02 -22.38 13.94
CA ASP A 5 3.27 -23.65 13.90
C ASP A 5 1.78 -23.39 14.20
N LEU A 6 1.13 -22.72 13.24
CA LEU A 6 -0.29 -22.41 13.30
C LEU A 6 -1.11 -23.71 13.16
N PRO A 7 -2.10 -23.94 14.02
CA PRO A 7 -3.04 -25.03 13.82
C PRO A 7 -3.83 -24.82 12.53
N GLU A 8 -4.33 -25.91 11.96
CA GLU A 8 -5.08 -25.89 10.71
C GLU A 8 -6.25 -24.89 10.78
N ILE A 9 -6.36 -24.04 9.76
CA ILE A 9 -7.34 -22.96 9.70
C ILE A 9 -8.76 -23.56 9.71
N PRO A 10 -9.61 -23.24 10.69
CA PRO A 10 -10.98 -23.71 10.73
C PRO A 10 -11.78 -23.24 9.49
N LEU A 11 -12.71 -24.07 9.01
CA LEU A 11 -13.52 -23.78 7.81
C LEU A 11 -14.25 -22.42 7.88
N SER A 12 -14.71 -22.02 9.06
CA SER A 12 -15.37 -20.72 9.30
C SER A 12 -14.46 -19.51 9.05
N LEU A 13 -13.13 -19.71 9.10
CA LEU A 13 -12.11 -18.68 8.98
C LEU A 13 -11.32 -18.78 7.66
N LYS A 14 -11.85 -19.52 6.67
CA LYS A 14 -11.19 -19.72 5.38
C LYS A 14 -10.89 -18.41 4.64
N SER A 15 -11.72 -17.38 4.82
CA SER A 15 -11.49 -16.03 4.28
C SER A 15 -10.18 -15.39 4.76
N LEU A 16 -9.63 -15.82 5.90
CA LEU A 16 -8.37 -15.33 6.46
C LEU A 16 -7.13 -15.96 5.81
N GLN A 17 -7.30 -17.10 5.13
CA GLN A 17 -6.20 -17.90 4.61
C GLN A 17 -5.27 -17.10 3.70
N HIS A 18 -5.83 -16.26 2.84
CA HIS A 18 -5.04 -15.44 1.91
C HIS A 18 -4.17 -14.41 2.64
N TYR A 19 -4.69 -13.77 3.70
CA TYR A 19 -3.93 -12.81 4.50
C TYR A 19 -2.79 -13.46 5.28
N LEU A 20 -3.04 -14.65 5.83
CA LEU A 20 -2.02 -15.42 6.55
C LEU A 20 -0.92 -15.93 5.62
N LYS A 21 -1.29 -16.35 4.41
CA LYS A 21 -0.31 -16.75 3.38
C LYS A 21 0.60 -15.58 3.00
N ILE A 22 0.04 -14.38 2.79
CA ILE A 22 0.83 -13.17 2.55
C ILE A 22 1.77 -12.91 3.74
N ALA A 23 1.26 -12.95 4.98
CA ALA A 23 2.09 -12.73 6.15
C ALA A 23 3.30 -13.68 6.21
N SER A 24 3.07 -14.97 5.98
CA SER A 24 4.16 -15.97 5.98
C SER A 24 5.19 -15.75 4.87
N THR A 25 4.77 -15.26 3.69
CA THR A 25 5.72 -14.90 2.62
C THR A 25 6.55 -13.66 2.94
N HIS A 26 6.02 -12.78 3.80
CA HIS A 26 6.67 -11.53 4.21
C HIS A 26 7.49 -11.67 5.50
N ASP A 27 7.38 -12.77 6.25
CA ASP A 27 8.09 -12.96 7.51
C ASP A 27 9.59 -12.66 7.41
N GLN A 28 10.27 -13.16 6.38
CA GLN A 28 11.71 -12.95 6.22
C GLN A 28 12.06 -11.61 5.55
N ARG A 29 11.14 -11.05 4.76
CA ARG A 29 11.42 -9.89 3.88
C ARG A 29 11.04 -8.57 4.55
N ASP A 30 9.86 -8.54 5.14
CA ASP A 30 9.30 -7.38 5.79
C ASP A 30 8.40 -7.80 6.99
N PRO A 31 8.95 -7.76 8.22
CA PRO A 31 8.18 -8.06 9.42
C PRO A 31 6.94 -7.18 9.61
N VAL A 32 6.97 -5.95 9.10
CA VAL A 32 5.90 -4.96 9.29
C VAL A 32 4.65 -5.45 8.57
N ILE A 33 4.78 -5.80 7.29
CA ILE A 33 3.66 -6.32 6.49
C ILE A 33 3.10 -7.60 7.13
N SER A 34 3.98 -8.51 7.55
CA SER A 34 3.56 -9.76 8.20
C SER A 34 2.75 -9.51 9.48
N TYR A 35 3.22 -8.60 10.33
CA TYR A 35 2.55 -8.21 11.56
C TYR A 35 1.16 -7.65 11.29
N TRP A 36 1.04 -6.67 10.40
CA TRP A 36 -0.25 -6.01 10.13
C TRP A 36 -1.24 -6.91 9.39
N CYS A 37 -0.78 -7.77 8.48
CA CYS A 37 -1.62 -8.79 7.86
C CYS A 37 -2.19 -9.77 8.90
N ARG A 38 -1.39 -10.20 9.87
CA ARG A 38 -1.84 -11.07 10.98
C ARG A 38 -2.77 -10.36 11.95
N LEU A 39 -2.53 -9.07 12.23
CA LEU A 39 -3.42 -8.25 13.04
C LEU A 39 -4.80 -8.10 12.38
N TYR A 40 -4.84 -7.79 11.09
CA TYR A 40 -6.08 -7.72 10.34
C TYR A 40 -6.82 -9.07 10.32
N ALA A 41 -6.08 -10.17 10.12
CA ALA A 41 -6.65 -11.50 10.17
C ALA A 41 -7.25 -11.83 11.55
N LEU A 42 -6.58 -11.44 12.65
CA LEU A 42 -7.10 -11.60 14.00
C LEU A 42 -8.38 -10.78 14.22
N GLN A 43 -8.38 -9.50 13.86
CA GLN A 43 -9.55 -8.62 14.02
C GLN A 43 -10.76 -9.12 13.22
N THR A 44 -10.53 -9.55 11.98
CA THR A 44 -11.56 -10.13 11.12
C THR A 44 -12.01 -11.50 11.65
N GLY A 45 -11.07 -12.33 12.10
CA GLY A 45 -11.36 -13.63 12.70
C GLY A 45 -12.20 -13.54 13.97
N LEU A 46 -11.96 -12.55 14.82
CA LEU A 46 -12.78 -12.28 16.00
C LEU A 46 -14.21 -11.85 15.64
N LYS A 47 -14.40 -11.12 14.54
CA LYS A 47 -15.73 -10.74 14.03
C LYS A 47 -16.50 -11.93 13.44
N LEU A 48 -15.79 -12.85 12.78
CA LEU A 48 -16.38 -14.03 12.13
C LEU A 48 -16.49 -15.25 13.08
N SER A 49 -15.79 -15.25 14.21
CA SER A 49 -15.69 -16.42 15.08
C SER A 49 -17.05 -16.86 15.62
N THR A 50 -17.29 -18.17 15.55
CA THR A 50 -18.42 -18.84 16.18
C THR A 50 -18.13 -19.26 17.62
N LYS A 51 -16.97 -18.84 18.16
CA LYS A 51 -16.44 -19.21 19.49
C LYS A 51 -16.25 -20.71 19.67
N SER A 52 -16.04 -21.45 18.58
CA SER A 52 -15.64 -22.86 18.64
C SER A 52 -14.28 -23.00 19.33
N PRO A 53 -14.05 -24.04 20.16
CA PRO A 53 -12.79 -24.22 20.87
C PRO A 53 -11.56 -24.33 19.95
N LYS A 54 -11.74 -24.78 18.69
CA LYS A 54 -10.66 -24.83 17.70
C LYS A 54 -10.31 -23.44 17.16
N GLU A 55 -11.33 -22.61 16.91
CA GLU A 55 -11.16 -21.23 16.43
C GLU A 55 -10.54 -20.35 17.51
N THR A 56 -11.01 -20.45 18.75
CA THR A 56 -10.45 -19.68 19.86
C THR A 56 -9.00 -20.07 20.13
N ASN A 57 -8.64 -21.36 20.04
CA ASN A 57 -7.24 -21.79 20.14
C ASN A 57 -6.36 -21.19 19.03
N PHE A 58 -6.85 -21.21 17.78
CA PHE A 58 -6.16 -20.58 16.66
C PHE A 58 -5.96 -19.07 16.88
N LEU A 59 -7.03 -18.35 17.25
CA LEU A 59 -6.97 -16.90 17.49
C LEU A 59 -6.09 -16.54 18.70
N MET A 60 -6.09 -17.35 19.76
CA MET A 60 -5.19 -17.16 20.92
C MET A 60 -3.73 -17.30 20.50
N LYS A 61 -3.35 -18.36 19.76
CA LYS A 61 -1.97 -18.50 19.26
C LYS A 61 -1.56 -17.34 18.35
N LEU A 62 -2.48 -16.85 17.52
CA LEU A 62 -2.24 -15.69 16.66
C LEU A 62 -2.01 -14.41 17.49
N MET A 63 -2.79 -14.23 18.56
CA MET A 63 -2.61 -13.13 19.51
C MET A 63 -1.26 -13.21 20.24
N ASP A 64 -0.90 -14.38 20.78
CA ASP A 64 0.38 -14.60 21.49
C ASP A 64 1.58 -14.24 20.60
N TRP A 65 1.50 -14.61 19.31
CA TRP A 65 2.52 -14.25 18.34
C TRP A 65 2.59 -12.76 18.06
N LEU A 66 1.44 -12.09 17.92
CA LEU A 66 1.40 -10.63 17.72
C LEU A 66 1.99 -9.89 18.92
N GLU A 67 1.69 -10.33 20.15
CA GLU A 67 2.28 -9.76 21.36
C GLU A 67 3.78 -9.98 21.45
N THR A 68 4.26 -11.19 21.13
CA THR A 68 5.68 -11.53 21.12
C THR A 68 6.43 -10.70 20.08
N THR A 69 5.90 -10.63 18.85
CA THR A 69 6.51 -9.89 17.74
C THR A 69 6.53 -8.39 18.02
N LYS A 70 5.48 -7.84 18.62
CA LYS A 70 5.44 -6.42 19.02
C LYS A 70 6.49 -6.10 20.09
N LYS A 71 6.76 -7.03 21.02
CA LYS A 71 7.83 -6.88 22.02
C LYS A 71 9.22 -7.02 21.40
N GLU A 72 9.40 -7.92 20.44
CA GLU A 72 10.68 -8.10 19.74
C GLU A 72 11.03 -6.91 18.83
N LEU A 73 10.04 -6.31 18.18
CA LEU A 73 10.21 -5.22 17.21
C LEU A 73 9.77 -3.85 17.76
N TYR A 74 9.89 -3.65 19.07
CA TYR A 74 9.46 -2.40 19.72
C TYR A 74 10.24 -1.16 19.24
N ASP A 75 11.47 -1.34 18.75
CA ASP A 75 12.29 -0.26 18.19
C ASP A 75 11.82 0.19 16.80
N ASN A 76 11.00 -0.61 16.10
CA ASN A 76 10.54 -0.28 14.75
C ASN A 76 9.29 0.62 14.81
N GLU A 77 9.44 1.87 14.38
CA GLU A 77 8.34 2.84 14.34
C GLU A 77 7.12 2.35 13.54
N ALA A 78 7.33 1.53 12.50
CA ALA A 78 6.24 1.00 11.67
C ALA A 78 5.42 -0.12 12.35
N ILE A 79 5.81 -0.54 13.57
CA ILE A 79 5.06 -1.49 14.42
C ILE A 79 4.43 -0.76 15.62
N THR A 80 5.09 0.27 16.15
CA THR A 80 4.62 1.00 17.34
C THR A 80 3.69 2.16 17.01
N ASN A 81 3.88 2.80 15.85
CA ASN A 81 3.14 3.98 15.43
C ASN A 81 2.26 3.65 14.21
N ASP A 82 0.95 3.82 14.40
CA ASP A 82 -0.06 3.56 13.39
C ASP A 82 0.12 4.41 12.12
N ILE A 83 0.59 5.67 12.24
CA ILE A 83 0.78 6.56 11.08
C ILE A 83 1.95 6.08 10.22
N ALA A 84 3.06 5.70 10.86
CA ALA A 84 4.22 5.15 10.17
C ALA A 84 3.85 3.81 9.51
N ALA A 85 3.17 2.92 10.24
CA ALA A 85 2.67 1.66 9.74
C ALA A 85 1.77 1.82 8.50
N GLN A 86 0.80 2.74 8.57
CA GLN A 86 -0.10 3.03 7.47
C GLN A 86 0.66 3.47 6.22
N ALA A 87 1.58 4.44 6.36
CA ALA A 87 2.39 4.93 5.24
C ALA A 87 3.25 3.82 4.63
N HIS A 88 3.84 2.94 5.45
CA HIS A 88 4.61 1.79 4.98
C HIS A 88 3.75 0.80 4.17
N LEU A 89 2.58 0.43 4.68
CA LEU A 89 1.68 -0.49 3.99
C LEU A 89 1.10 0.10 2.71
N GLU A 90 0.74 1.38 2.73
CA GLU A 90 0.21 2.11 1.57
C GLU A 90 1.24 2.20 0.45
N ASN A 91 2.49 2.56 0.77
CA ASN A 91 3.59 2.57 -0.19
C ASN A 91 3.86 1.18 -0.77
N TRP A 92 3.79 0.13 0.04
CA TRP A 92 4.00 -1.23 -0.44
C TRP A 92 2.87 -1.69 -1.38
N ALA A 93 1.62 -1.42 -1.02
CA ALA A 93 0.45 -1.71 -1.84
C ALA A 93 0.48 -0.95 -3.17
N LEU A 94 0.83 0.34 -3.13
CA LEU A 94 0.94 1.17 -4.32
C LEU A 94 2.06 0.69 -5.24
N LYS A 95 3.24 0.34 -4.70
CA LYS A 95 4.36 -0.20 -5.49
C LYS A 95 3.95 -1.47 -6.24
N LEU A 96 3.25 -2.38 -5.57
CA LEU A 96 2.78 -3.63 -6.16
C LEU A 96 1.72 -3.38 -7.23
N PHE A 97 0.80 -2.44 -6.96
CA PHE A 97 -0.21 -2.00 -7.91
C PHE A 97 0.40 -1.40 -9.18
N LEU A 98 1.32 -0.45 -9.05
CA LEU A 98 1.98 0.21 -10.19
C LEU A 98 2.83 -0.77 -10.99
N TYR A 99 3.50 -1.73 -10.33
CA TYR A 99 4.19 -2.81 -11.01
C TYR A 99 3.24 -3.63 -11.89
N ALA A 100 2.07 -4.00 -11.35
CA ALA A 100 1.07 -4.77 -12.08
C ALA A 100 0.45 -3.94 -13.22
N ASP A 101 0.11 -2.67 -12.98
CA ASP A 101 -0.47 -1.74 -13.97
C ASP A 101 0.51 -1.45 -15.11
N LYS A 102 1.81 -1.28 -14.81
CA LYS A 102 2.84 -1.09 -15.84
C LYS A 102 2.92 -2.30 -16.79
N ASN A 103 2.88 -3.51 -16.25
CA ASN A 103 2.91 -4.74 -17.06
C ASN A 103 1.60 -4.93 -17.83
N ASP A 104 0.46 -4.64 -17.20
CA ASP A 104 -0.86 -4.68 -17.81
C ASP A 104 -0.95 -3.76 -19.04
N ARG A 105 -0.49 -2.51 -18.92
CA ARG A 105 -0.44 -1.55 -20.03
C ARG A 105 0.51 -1.98 -21.13
N ALA A 106 1.57 -2.72 -20.80
CA ALA A 106 2.50 -3.30 -21.75
C ALA A 106 1.96 -4.59 -22.42
N ALA A 107 0.71 -4.99 -22.10
CA ALA A 107 0.12 -6.26 -22.53
C ALA A 107 0.96 -7.49 -22.15
N ASN A 108 1.80 -7.36 -21.12
CA ASN A 108 2.52 -8.48 -20.53
C ASN A 108 1.62 -9.09 -19.47
N PHE A 109 1.02 -10.24 -19.77
CA PHE A 109 0.11 -10.93 -18.86
C PHE A 109 0.75 -12.24 -18.39
N GLY A 110 0.98 -12.33 -17.08
CA GLY A 110 1.59 -13.48 -16.44
C GLY A 110 0.99 -13.73 -15.07
N LYS A 111 1.23 -14.93 -14.52
CA LYS A 111 0.75 -15.33 -13.18
C LYS A 111 1.22 -14.35 -12.09
N ASN A 112 2.41 -13.76 -12.26
CA ASN A 112 2.98 -12.75 -11.36
C ASN A 112 2.16 -11.44 -11.32
N ILE A 113 1.57 -11.01 -12.43
CA ILE A 113 0.74 -9.79 -12.50
C ILE A 113 -0.60 -10.03 -11.84
N VAL A 114 -1.23 -11.18 -12.11
CA VAL A 114 -2.45 -11.60 -11.41
C VAL A 114 -2.20 -11.63 -9.91
N HIS A 115 -1.10 -12.27 -9.49
CA HIS A 115 -0.71 -12.33 -8.08
C HIS A 115 -0.43 -10.94 -7.48
N SER A 116 0.23 -10.04 -8.23
CA SER A 116 0.53 -8.68 -7.78
C SER A 116 -0.74 -7.86 -7.57
N PHE A 117 -1.68 -7.87 -8.53
CA PHE A 117 -2.97 -7.19 -8.36
C PHE A 117 -3.79 -7.78 -7.22
N PHE A 118 -3.81 -9.12 -7.08
CA PHE A 118 -4.53 -9.79 -6.01
C PHE A 118 -3.99 -9.41 -4.63
N THR A 119 -2.67 -9.51 -4.44
CA THR A 119 -2.00 -9.16 -3.19
C THR A 119 -2.14 -7.66 -2.89
N ALA A 120 -2.06 -6.78 -3.91
CA ALA A 120 -2.31 -5.35 -3.74
C ALA A 120 -3.74 -5.10 -3.21
N GLY A 121 -4.74 -5.75 -3.79
CA GLY A 121 -6.13 -5.67 -3.34
C GLY A 121 -6.33 -6.12 -1.88
N LEU A 122 -5.60 -7.15 -1.43
CA LEU A 122 -5.64 -7.63 -0.05
C LEU A 122 -4.93 -6.69 0.93
N LEU A 123 -3.82 -6.05 0.54
CA LEU A 123 -3.17 -5.05 1.39
C LEU A 123 -4.04 -3.81 1.59
N TYR A 124 -4.77 -3.38 0.57
CA TYR A 124 -5.76 -2.33 0.73
C TYR A 124 -6.90 -2.73 1.67
N ASP A 125 -7.23 -4.02 1.81
CA ASP A 125 -8.11 -4.48 2.87
C ASP A 125 -7.45 -4.34 4.26
N VAL A 126 -6.17 -4.71 4.39
CA VAL A 126 -5.41 -4.57 5.65
C VAL A 126 -5.29 -3.11 6.09
N LEU A 127 -5.16 -2.17 5.15
CA LEU A 127 -5.11 -0.74 5.46
C LEU A 127 -6.38 -0.21 6.16
N THR A 128 -7.51 -0.93 6.09
CA THR A 128 -8.74 -0.56 6.83
C THR A 128 -8.59 -0.69 8.34
N VAL A 129 -7.53 -1.34 8.85
CA VAL A 129 -7.21 -1.36 10.29
C VAL A 129 -6.95 0.05 10.84
N PHE A 130 -6.38 0.94 10.02
CA PHE A 130 -6.00 2.29 10.43
C PHE A 130 -7.15 3.31 10.30
N GLY A 131 -8.27 2.93 9.68
CA GLY A 131 -9.44 3.78 9.50
C GLY A 131 -10.00 3.76 8.08
N GLU A 132 -10.64 4.86 7.70
CA GLU A 132 -11.18 5.04 6.35
C GLU A 132 -10.05 5.27 5.34
N LEU A 133 -10.12 4.54 4.23
CA LEU A 133 -9.18 4.64 3.11
C LEU A 133 -9.39 5.96 2.36
N SER A 134 -8.31 6.50 1.79
CA SER A 134 -8.39 7.59 0.83
C SER A 134 -9.20 7.18 -0.42
N GLU A 135 -9.84 8.13 -1.09
CA GLU A 135 -10.65 7.86 -2.29
C GLU A 135 -9.83 7.16 -3.38
N GLU A 136 -8.56 7.56 -3.54
CA GLU A 136 -7.61 6.93 -4.44
C GLU A 136 -7.34 5.47 -4.03
N ALA A 137 -7.08 5.19 -2.74
CA ALA A 137 -6.85 3.84 -2.26
C ALA A 137 -8.08 2.93 -2.44
N VAL A 138 -9.30 3.47 -2.24
CA VAL A 138 -10.55 2.74 -2.50
C VAL A 138 -10.68 2.38 -3.99
N GLN A 139 -10.38 3.32 -4.88
CA GLN A 139 -10.43 3.09 -6.32
C GLN A 139 -9.37 2.07 -6.76
N ASN A 140 -8.13 2.19 -6.28
CA ASN A 140 -7.05 1.26 -6.56
C ASN A 140 -7.38 -0.15 -6.04
N ARG A 141 -7.94 -0.26 -4.83
CA ARG A 141 -8.42 -1.54 -4.27
C ARG A 141 -9.46 -2.20 -5.18
N LYS A 142 -10.47 -1.44 -5.62
CA LYS A 142 -11.54 -1.95 -6.49
C LYS A 142 -11.00 -2.38 -7.84
N TYR A 143 -10.15 -1.56 -8.45
CA TYR A 143 -9.50 -1.86 -9.72
C TYR A 143 -8.62 -3.11 -9.63
N ALA A 144 -7.75 -3.19 -8.62
CA ALA A 144 -6.83 -4.31 -8.43
C ALA A 144 -7.58 -5.65 -8.30
N LYS A 145 -8.63 -5.70 -7.47
CA LYS A 145 -9.45 -6.92 -7.29
C LYS A 145 -10.16 -7.33 -8.58
N TRP A 146 -10.79 -6.37 -9.25
CA TRP A 146 -11.47 -6.63 -10.52
C TRP A 146 -10.48 -7.11 -11.59
N LYS A 147 -9.36 -6.41 -11.75
CA LYS A 147 -8.37 -6.70 -12.78
C LYS A 147 -7.66 -8.04 -12.53
N ALA A 148 -7.35 -8.39 -11.29
CA ALA A 148 -6.81 -9.70 -10.93
C ALA A 148 -7.74 -10.84 -11.39
N ALA A 149 -9.04 -10.73 -11.06
CA ALA A 149 -10.05 -11.72 -11.46
C ALA A 149 -10.23 -11.77 -12.98
N TYR A 150 -10.26 -10.60 -13.64
CA TYR A 150 -10.39 -10.48 -15.08
C TYR A 150 -9.23 -11.15 -15.82
N ILE A 151 -7.98 -10.79 -15.51
CA ILE A 151 -6.79 -11.37 -16.15
C ILE A 151 -6.73 -12.87 -15.88
N HIS A 152 -7.00 -13.31 -14.64
CA HIS A 152 -7.02 -14.74 -14.30
C HIS A 152 -8.03 -15.52 -15.17
N ASN A 153 -9.25 -15.01 -15.32
CA ASN A 153 -10.29 -15.66 -16.11
C ASN A 153 -9.95 -15.67 -17.61
N CYS A 154 -9.40 -14.57 -18.14
CA CYS A 154 -8.93 -14.53 -19.53
C CYS A 154 -7.83 -15.57 -19.78
N LEU A 155 -6.82 -15.63 -18.90
CA LEU A 155 -5.74 -16.61 -19.02
C LEU A 155 -6.25 -18.06 -18.90
N LYS A 156 -7.22 -18.32 -18.02
CA LYS A 156 -7.85 -19.64 -17.88
C LYS A 156 -8.65 -20.06 -19.12
N ASN A 157 -9.29 -19.09 -19.78
CA ASN A 157 -10.09 -19.32 -21.00
C ASN A 157 -9.27 -19.21 -22.30
N ASN A 158 -7.95 -18.98 -22.20
CA ASN A 158 -7.05 -18.71 -23.34
C ASN A 158 -7.45 -17.46 -24.16
N GLU A 159 -8.10 -16.48 -23.53
CA GLU A 159 -8.40 -15.17 -24.11
C GLU A 159 -7.32 -14.16 -23.76
N THR A 160 -7.01 -13.22 -24.67
CA THR A 160 -6.05 -12.14 -24.39
C THR A 160 -6.76 -10.98 -23.70
N PRO A 161 -6.40 -10.62 -22.45
CA PRO A 161 -7.04 -9.52 -21.75
C PRO A 161 -6.68 -8.17 -22.38
N LEU A 162 -7.59 -7.20 -22.27
CA LEU A 162 -7.36 -5.86 -22.80
C LEU A 162 -6.42 -5.05 -21.87
N PRO A 163 -5.34 -4.44 -22.41
CA PRO A 163 -4.39 -3.68 -21.63
C PRO A 163 -4.95 -2.32 -21.19
N GLY A 164 -4.57 -1.90 -19.98
CA GLY A 164 -4.88 -0.59 -19.42
C GLY A 164 -6.21 -0.52 -18.66
N PRO A 165 -6.53 0.68 -18.13
CA PRO A 165 -7.80 0.95 -17.47
C PRO A 165 -8.92 1.00 -18.51
N ILE A 166 -10.00 0.25 -18.26
CA ILE A 166 -11.22 0.36 -19.07
C ILE A 166 -11.77 1.78 -18.85
N GLN A 167 -11.93 2.54 -19.93
CA GLN A 167 -12.60 3.84 -19.88
C GLN A 167 -14.03 3.64 -19.37
N GLU A 168 -14.45 4.40 -18.37
CA GLU A 168 -15.72 4.27 -17.63
C GLU A 168 -17.01 4.30 -18.49
N ASN A 169 -16.91 4.45 -19.80
CA ASN A 169 -18.04 4.63 -20.69
C ASN A 169 -18.66 3.36 -21.27
N ASN A 170 -18.19 2.15 -20.95
CA ASN A 170 -18.88 0.93 -21.38
C ASN A 170 -19.01 -0.10 -20.25
N GLU A 171 -20.28 -0.24 -19.83
CA GLU A 171 -20.89 -1.32 -19.08
C GLU A 171 -20.55 -1.45 -17.59
N LYS A 172 -21.52 -0.96 -16.79
CA LYS A 172 -21.81 -1.47 -15.45
C LYS A 172 -22.18 -2.95 -15.52
N THR A 173 -21.21 -3.84 -15.69
CA THR A 173 -21.44 -5.26 -15.42
C THR A 173 -21.34 -5.46 -13.92
N ASN A 174 -22.50 -5.48 -13.27
CA ASN A 174 -22.66 -5.89 -11.88
C ASN A 174 -22.16 -7.34 -11.70
N PHE A 175 -20.87 -7.54 -11.42
CA PHE A 175 -20.29 -8.81 -10.97
C PHE A 175 -20.09 -8.86 -9.44
N ASN A 176 -20.93 -8.14 -8.70
CA ASN A 176 -20.90 -8.09 -7.23
C ASN A 176 -21.58 -9.30 -6.55
N LYS A 177 -21.50 -10.50 -7.13
CA LYS A 177 -22.11 -11.70 -6.50
C LYS A 177 -21.25 -12.95 -6.34
N ASN A 178 -20.03 -13.01 -6.87
CA ASN A 178 -19.21 -14.23 -6.78
C ASN A 178 -17.82 -13.99 -6.15
N ILE A 179 -17.73 -13.12 -5.14
CA ILE A 179 -16.50 -12.99 -4.33
C ILE A 179 -16.46 -14.03 -3.19
N GLU A 180 -17.57 -14.75 -2.93
CA GLU A 180 -17.66 -15.69 -1.80
C GLU A 180 -17.51 -17.18 -2.18
N GLU A 181 -17.59 -17.56 -3.45
CA GLU A 181 -17.56 -18.99 -3.85
C GLU A 181 -16.26 -19.50 -4.48
N ASP A 182 -15.29 -18.65 -4.86
CA ASP A 182 -14.02 -19.13 -5.42
C ASP A 182 -12.93 -19.36 -4.35
N SER A 183 -13.36 -19.85 -3.18
CA SER A 183 -12.50 -20.32 -2.10
C SER A 183 -11.73 -21.61 -2.45
N ALA A 184 -11.56 -21.93 -3.73
CA ALA A 184 -11.05 -23.21 -4.22
C ALA A 184 -9.94 -23.08 -5.30
N ILE A 185 -9.19 -21.98 -5.31
CA ILE A 185 -7.93 -21.83 -6.07
C ILE A 185 -6.82 -21.69 -5.03
N GLU A 186 -5.96 -22.66 -4.67
CA GLU A 186 -5.66 -24.02 -5.09
C GLU A 186 -5.25 -24.79 -3.81
N ALA A 187 -5.84 -25.97 -3.55
CA ALA A 187 -5.38 -26.93 -2.54
C ALA A 187 -4.84 -28.23 -3.16
N LYS A 188 -4.58 -28.25 -4.46
CA LYS A 188 -4.04 -29.40 -5.18
C LYS A 188 -3.23 -28.95 -6.39
N GLU A 189 -2.00 -28.55 -6.16
CA GLU A 189 -0.87 -28.70 -7.09
C GLU A 189 0.40 -28.37 -6.31
N GLU A 190 0.91 -29.38 -5.59
CA GLU A 190 2.34 -29.49 -5.35
C GLU A 190 2.98 -29.82 -6.70
N ASP A 191 3.44 -28.79 -7.42
CA ASP A 191 4.68 -28.91 -8.15
C ASP A 191 5.40 -27.56 -8.21
N THR A 192 6.69 -27.64 -8.03
CA THR A 192 7.66 -26.58 -7.80
C THR A 192 7.49 -25.33 -8.67
N LEU A 193 7.13 -24.20 -8.04
CA LEU A 193 7.43 -22.87 -8.55
C LEU A 193 8.48 -22.23 -7.63
N ASN A 194 9.74 -22.52 -7.96
CA ASN A 194 10.90 -21.91 -7.32
C ASN A 194 10.72 -20.40 -7.26
N THR A 195 10.90 -19.88 -6.05
CA THR A 195 10.80 -18.46 -5.68
C THR A 195 12.01 -17.65 -6.16
N GLU A 196 12.75 -18.17 -7.14
CA GLU A 196 13.97 -17.56 -7.69
C GLU A 196 13.66 -16.51 -8.77
N ASP A 197 12.46 -16.49 -9.36
CA ASP A 197 12.06 -15.48 -10.35
C ASP A 197 11.40 -14.21 -9.76
N LEU A 198 11.28 -14.12 -8.43
CA LEU A 198 10.88 -12.88 -7.73
C LEU A 198 12.08 -11.99 -7.37
N VAL A 199 13.29 -12.34 -7.81
CA VAL A 199 14.58 -11.81 -7.30
C VAL A 199 15.03 -10.48 -7.96
N VAL A 200 14.35 -9.95 -8.98
CA VAL A 200 14.90 -8.80 -9.73
C VAL A 200 14.44 -7.41 -9.24
N ILE A 201 13.42 -7.27 -8.38
CA ILE A 201 12.88 -5.94 -8.02
C ILE A 201 13.43 -5.39 -6.68
N SER A 202 14.61 -5.85 -6.28
CA SER A 202 15.35 -5.28 -5.14
C SER A 202 16.64 -4.57 -5.56
N ASN A 203 17.29 -4.98 -6.66
CA ASN A 203 18.56 -4.41 -7.10
C ASN A 203 18.58 -4.18 -8.60
N THR A 204 17.97 -3.09 -9.05
CA THR A 204 18.50 -2.30 -10.17
C THR A 204 18.11 -0.85 -9.90
N ASN A 205 19.11 -0.04 -9.53
CA ASN A 205 19.13 1.35 -9.97
C ASN A 205 19.45 1.32 -11.47
N PRO A 206 18.67 2.01 -12.29
CA PRO A 206 19.21 2.59 -13.49
C PRO A 206 18.90 4.08 -13.49
N SER A 207 19.92 4.88 -13.18
CA SER A 207 20.01 6.23 -13.70
C SER A 207 20.31 6.15 -15.20
N ASP A 208 19.45 6.85 -15.94
CA ASP A 208 19.69 7.66 -17.14
C ASP A 208 19.89 7.08 -18.55
N THR A 209 19.29 7.85 -19.46
CA THR A 209 19.39 7.93 -20.94
C THR A 209 18.34 7.08 -21.68
N ILE A 210 17.28 7.63 -22.29
CA ILE A 210 17.24 8.72 -23.28
C ILE A 210 15.95 9.56 -23.14
N TYR A 211 16.09 10.86 -22.82
CA TYR A 211 15.38 11.92 -23.54
C TYR A 211 16.38 13.06 -23.74
N SER A 212 16.56 13.46 -25.01
CA SER A 212 17.55 14.42 -25.45
C SER A 212 17.12 15.87 -25.17
N LYS A 213 18.03 16.62 -24.51
CA LYS A 213 18.32 18.07 -24.56
C LYS A 213 17.17 19.02 -24.18
N THR A 214 17.33 19.91 -23.19
CA THR A 214 18.30 21.02 -23.19
C THR A 214 18.72 21.55 -21.81
N SER A 215 20.02 21.92 -21.76
CA SER A 215 20.76 22.87 -20.89
C SER A 215 21.06 22.56 -19.41
N GLU A 216 22.36 22.54 -19.15
CA GLU A 216 23.15 22.22 -17.95
C GLU A 216 23.19 23.35 -16.91
N GLU A 217 23.35 23.02 -15.61
CA GLU A 217 24.57 23.32 -14.83
C GLU A 217 24.53 22.71 -13.39
N ASN A 218 25.57 21.90 -13.09
CA ASN A 218 26.26 21.53 -11.82
C ASN A 218 25.46 21.30 -10.51
N VAL A 219 25.26 20.06 -10.01
CA VAL A 219 26.17 19.15 -9.26
C VAL A 219 26.59 19.66 -7.88
N GLU A 220 26.13 19.02 -6.80
CA GLU A 220 26.97 18.25 -5.86
C GLU A 220 26.14 17.49 -4.80
N GLU A 221 26.63 16.29 -4.51
CA GLU A 221 26.18 15.21 -3.65
C GLU A 221 26.84 15.31 -2.26
N TRP A 222 26.16 15.04 -1.13
CA TRP A 222 26.74 14.24 -0.02
C TRP A 222 25.77 13.88 1.15
N SER A 223 25.72 12.58 1.46
CA SER A 223 25.69 11.83 2.75
C SER A 223 25.08 12.35 4.08
N SER A 224 24.50 11.33 4.74
CA SER A 224 24.68 10.87 6.13
C SER A 224 24.11 11.66 7.32
N GLU A 225 23.35 10.89 8.10
CA GLU A 225 23.17 10.96 9.57
C GLU A 225 22.47 12.19 10.15
N ASN A 226 21.40 11.95 10.90
CA ASN A 226 20.98 12.88 11.96
C ASN A 226 20.62 12.12 13.23
N LYS A 227 21.53 12.24 14.21
CA LYS A 227 21.17 12.42 15.62
C LYS A 227 20.39 13.72 15.77
N ASP A 228 19.48 13.75 16.73
CA ASP A 228 18.68 14.89 17.16
C ASP A 228 19.42 16.24 17.12
N CYS A 229 18.89 17.23 16.40
CA CYS A 229 18.39 18.51 16.92
C CYS A 229 18.07 19.53 15.80
N ASN A 230 16.89 20.18 15.87
CA ASN A 230 16.41 21.30 15.03
C ASN A 230 16.70 21.23 13.51
N VAL A 231 15.79 20.59 12.77
CA VAL A 231 15.86 20.55 11.31
C VAL A 231 15.49 21.92 10.73
N VAL A 232 16.52 22.66 10.32
CA VAL A 232 16.42 23.85 9.48
C VAL A 232 16.48 23.41 8.01
N THR A 233 15.35 23.42 7.32
CA THR A 233 15.28 23.20 5.88
C THR A 233 15.59 24.49 5.14
N LYS A 234 16.82 24.63 4.61
CA LYS A 234 17.17 25.69 3.66
C LYS A 234 16.54 25.36 2.30
N ILE A 235 15.65 26.23 1.85
CA ILE A 235 15.06 26.21 0.50
C ILE A 235 15.82 27.23 -0.36
N GLU A 236 15.90 26.98 -1.68
CA GLU A 236 16.47 27.87 -2.68
C GLU A 236 15.93 29.31 -2.50
N GLY A 237 16.79 30.21 -2.03
CA GLY A 237 16.43 31.57 -1.62
C GLY A 237 17.06 32.03 -0.32
N GLY A 238 17.68 31.14 0.46
CA GLY A 238 18.42 31.51 1.69
C GLY A 238 17.52 31.90 2.86
N ILE A 239 16.25 31.51 2.83
CA ILE A 239 15.25 31.84 3.84
C ILE A 239 15.13 30.67 4.82
N GLU A 240 15.31 30.99 6.10
CA GLU A 240 15.16 30.06 7.21
C GLU A 240 13.69 30.06 7.67
N LEU A 241 12.97 28.96 7.44
CA LEU A 241 11.57 28.84 7.83
C LEU A 241 11.47 28.16 9.20
N SER A 242 10.73 28.77 10.12
CA SER A 242 10.43 28.17 11.42
C SER A 242 9.44 27.01 11.27
N VAL A 243 9.47 26.08 12.23
CA VAL A 243 8.50 24.97 12.32
C VAL A 243 7.05 25.49 12.35
N GLU A 244 6.82 26.66 12.95
CA GLU A 244 5.50 27.30 12.97
C GLU A 244 5.06 27.79 11.58
N GLN A 245 5.98 28.34 10.78
CA GLN A 245 5.70 28.80 9.41
C GLN A 245 5.42 27.61 8.48
N ILE A 246 6.16 26.51 8.64
CA ILE A 246 5.92 25.26 7.91
C ILE A 246 4.51 24.71 8.22
N ASN A 247 4.15 24.66 9.50
CA ASN A 247 2.81 24.23 9.92
C ASN A 247 1.69 25.12 9.37
N LYS A 248 1.93 26.44 9.27
CA LYS A 248 0.97 27.38 8.66
C LYS A 248 0.85 27.18 7.15
N ALA A 249 1.97 26.95 6.44
CA ALA A 249 1.94 26.64 5.01
C ALA A 249 1.12 25.37 4.73
N GLN A 250 1.30 24.32 5.53
CA GLN A 250 0.50 23.10 5.45
C GLN A 250 -1.00 23.35 5.66
N LYS A 251 -1.37 24.23 6.62
CA LYS A 251 -2.77 24.63 6.84
C LYS A 251 -3.38 25.35 5.64
N PHE A 252 -2.65 26.27 5.01
CA PHE A 252 -3.12 26.95 3.80
C PHE A 252 -3.36 25.98 2.65
N ILE A 253 -2.47 24.99 2.46
CA ILE A 253 -2.65 23.94 1.46
C ILE A 253 -3.92 23.13 1.75
N LYS A 254 -4.11 22.71 3.02
CA LYS A 254 -5.31 21.98 3.45
C LYS A 254 -6.60 22.77 3.23
N TRP A 255 -6.62 24.06 3.56
CA TRP A 255 -7.78 24.91 3.31
C TRP A 255 -8.05 25.13 1.83
N SER A 256 -6.99 25.22 1.00
CA SER A 256 -7.17 25.33 -0.45
C SER A 256 -7.84 24.08 -1.04
N GLY A 257 -7.44 22.88 -0.59
CA GLY A 257 -8.10 21.63 -0.95
C GLY A 257 -9.57 21.63 -0.56
N SER A 258 -9.88 22.00 0.70
CA SER A 258 -11.27 22.10 1.15
C SER A 258 -12.09 23.12 0.34
N ALA A 259 -11.51 24.24 -0.09
CA ALA A 259 -12.20 25.23 -0.90
C ALA A 259 -12.55 24.70 -2.31
N LEU A 260 -11.67 23.90 -2.90
CA LEU A 260 -11.94 23.21 -4.18
C LEU A 260 -13.09 22.20 -4.05
N ASN A 261 -13.23 21.52 -2.91
CA ASN A 261 -14.35 20.62 -2.66
C ASN A 261 -15.72 21.32 -2.62
N TYR A 262 -15.75 22.64 -2.40
CA TYR A 262 -16.97 23.46 -2.39
C TYR A 262 -17.07 24.41 -3.60
N ASP A 263 -16.30 24.15 -4.67
CA ASP A 263 -16.23 24.97 -5.88
C ASP A 263 -15.85 26.46 -5.64
N ASP A 264 -15.24 26.77 -4.49
CA ASP A 264 -14.76 28.11 -4.15
C ASP A 264 -13.34 28.33 -4.69
N VAL A 265 -13.26 28.45 -6.02
CA VAL A 265 -12.01 28.69 -6.75
C VAL A 265 -11.28 29.96 -6.27
N PRO A 266 -11.96 31.10 -6.01
CA PRO A 266 -11.29 32.29 -5.48
C PRO A 266 -10.57 32.05 -4.14
N THR A 267 -11.22 31.36 -3.19
CA THR A 267 -10.63 31.06 -1.88
C THR A 267 -9.49 30.04 -2.00
N ALA A 268 -9.61 29.06 -2.90
CA ALA A 268 -8.53 28.11 -3.17
C ALA A 268 -7.26 28.81 -3.69
N VAL A 269 -7.40 29.68 -4.70
CA VAL A 269 -6.29 30.45 -5.27
C VAL A 269 -5.66 31.38 -4.23
N LEU A 270 -6.47 32.03 -3.39
CA LEU A 270 -5.97 32.89 -2.32
C LEU A 270 -5.09 32.13 -1.32
N ASN A 271 -5.54 30.96 -0.86
CA ASN A 271 -4.79 30.15 0.11
C ASN A 271 -3.49 29.57 -0.49
N LEU A 272 -3.50 29.16 -1.76
CA LEU A 272 -2.28 28.71 -2.44
C LEU A 272 -1.25 29.84 -2.58
N ARG A 273 -1.69 31.07 -2.89
CA ARG A 273 -0.81 32.24 -2.93
C ARG A 273 -0.23 32.57 -1.55
N LYS A 274 -1.03 32.44 -0.48
CA LYS A 274 -0.57 32.61 0.91
C LYS A 274 0.49 31.57 1.28
N ALA A 275 0.28 30.30 0.92
CA ALA A 275 1.25 29.24 1.14
C ALA A 275 2.56 29.50 0.38
N LEU A 276 2.47 29.82 -0.92
CA LEU A 276 3.64 30.10 -1.75
C LEU A 276 4.43 31.31 -1.24
N HIS A 277 3.75 32.40 -0.86
CA HIS A 277 4.40 33.59 -0.31
C HIS A 277 5.10 33.29 1.01
N LEU A 278 4.46 32.53 1.92
CA LEU A 278 5.05 32.16 3.19
C LEU A 278 6.31 31.31 3.00
N LEU A 279 6.29 30.36 2.06
CA LEU A 279 7.43 29.50 1.75
C LEU A 279 8.57 30.22 1.01
N THR A 280 8.27 31.31 0.29
CA THR A 280 9.26 32.05 -0.52
C THR A 280 9.76 33.34 0.12
N THR A 281 9.09 33.86 1.15
CA THR A 281 9.47 35.12 1.82
C THR A 281 9.62 35.00 3.33
N GLY A 282 9.13 33.90 3.92
CA GLY A 282 9.05 33.75 5.37
C GLY A 282 8.04 34.68 6.04
N GLN A 283 7.18 35.38 5.27
CA GLN A 283 6.18 36.30 5.81
C GLN A 283 4.77 35.88 5.39
N GLU A 284 3.80 36.13 6.27
CA GLU A 284 2.40 35.91 5.95
C GLU A 284 1.88 37.02 5.04
N LEU A 285 1.20 36.62 3.96
CA LEU A 285 0.53 37.55 3.07
C LEU A 285 -0.73 38.08 3.78
N THR A 286 -0.64 39.30 4.31
CA THR A 286 -1.75 40.05 4.94
C THR A 286 -2.81 40.48 3.93
#